data_AF-A0A941IWL5-F1
#
_entry.id   AF-A0A941IWL5-F1
#
_cell.length_a   1.000
_cell.length_b   1.000
_cell.length_c   1.000
_cell.angle_alpha   90.00
_cell.angle_beta   90.00
_cell.angle_gamma   90.00
#
_symmetry.space_group_name_H-M   'P 1'
#
loop_
_entity.id
_entity.type
_entity.pdbx_description
1 polymer ?
#
loop_
_entity_poly.entity_id
_entity_poly.type
_entity_poly.pdbx_seq_one_letter_code
_entity_poly.pdbx_strand_id
1 'polypeptide(L)'
;MKQYPNILMVAGNGRNVGKTLLSCRIIKHLAESTDVYAVKISSHFHSLDNEAHIITCTDDFTIVKETLDTRKDSSRMLRAGASEVFYVQCKNPHLPLMFASLTNYLPKDKPVIIETGGLYNFINPHALYYIKGEDSSKQKPMRDGNNIIVLSPDEALVFNVESVFSDESLLKIQDYERV
;
A
#
# COMPACT_ATOMS: atom_id res chain seq x y z
N MET A 1 12.53 9.79 10.82
CA MET A 1 11.45 8.81 10.51
C MET A 1 12.10 7.60 9.83
N LYS A 2 11.70 6.36 10.16
CA LYS A 2 12.36 5.16 9.62
C LYS A 2 12.12 5.04 8.11
N GLN A 3 13.19 4.70 7.37
CA GLN A 3 13.21 4.60 5.91
C GLN A 3 12.76 3.21 5.44
N TYR A 4 11.99 3.19 4.36
CA TYR A 4 11.51 1.98 3.69
C TYR A 4 11.60 2.16 2.18
N PRO A 5 12.79 2.00 1.58
CA PRO A 5 13.05 2.31 0.18
C PRO A 5 12.36 1.35 -0.79
N ASN A 6 11.86 0.20 -0.32
CA ASN A 6 11.10 -0.76 -1.11
C ASN A 6 9.58 -0.58 -1.02
N ILE A 7 9.10 0.37 -0.21
CA ILE A 7 7.67 0.63 -0.03
C ILE A 7 7.24 1.78 -0.93
N LEU A 8 6.19 1.56 -1.72
CA LEU A 8 5.43 2.58 -2.42
C LEU A 8 4.04 2.67 -1.81
N MET A 9 3.62 3.89 -1.48
CA MET A 9 2.29 4.12 -0.92
C MET A 9 1.33 4.71 -1.94
N VAL A 10 0.08 4.27 -1.90
CA VAL A 10 -1.03 4.90 -2.61
C VAL A 10 -2.06 5.37 -1.59
N ALA A 11 -2.36 6.67 -1.62
CA ALA A 11 -3.35 7.29 -0.75
C ALA A 11 -4.23 8.27 -1.54
N GLY A 12 -5.17 8.91 -0.86
CA GLY A 12 -6.05 9.90 -1.48
C GLY A 12 -7.23 10.28 -0.61
N ASN A 13 -7.77 11.48 -0.81
CA ASN A 13 -8.99 11.94 -0.13
C ASN A 13 -10.22 11.40 -0.85
N GLY A 14 -11.09 10.73 -0.11
CA GLY A 14 -12.34 10.19 -0.63
C GLY A 14 -12.30 8.72 -1.03
N ARG A 15 -13.51 8.18 -1.22
CA ARG A 15 -13.74 6.82 -1.70
C ARG A 15 -13.77 6.84 -3.23
N ASN A 16 -13.38 5.74 -3.86
CA ASN A 16 -13.47 5.54 -5.31
C ASN A 16 -12.68 6.55 -6.18
N VAL A 17 -11.71 7.27 -5.61
CA VAL A 17 -10.83 8.19 -6.37
C VAL A 17 -9.73 7.49 -7.18
N GLY A 18 -9.75 6.15 -7.28
CA GLY A 18 -8.76 5.40 -8.08
C GLY A 18 -7.56 4.83 -7.31
N LYS A 19 -7.53 4.89 -5.97
CA LYS A 19 -6.41 4.33 -5.17
C LYS A 19 -6.14 2.85 -5.45
N THR A 20 -7.16 2.01 -5.35
CA THR A 20 -7.04 0.58 -5.64
C THR A 20 -6.68 0.34 -7.11
N LEU A 21 -7.23 1.16 -8.02
CA LEU A 21 -6.92 1.05 -9.44
C LEU A 21 -5.43 1.30 -9.70
N LEU A 22 -4.90 2.41 -9.21
CA LEU A 22 -3.48 2.74 -9.35
C LEU A 22 -2.60 1.68 -8.71
N SER A 23 -2.96 1.21 -7.50
CA SER A 23 -2.24 0.13 -6.83
C SER A 23 -2.19 -1.14 -7.69
N CYS A 24 -3.33 -1.56 -8.27
CA CYS A 24 -3.38 -2.73 -9.16
C CYS A 24 -2.57 -2.52 -10.43
N ARG A 25 -2.60 -1.33 -11.04
CA ARG A 25 -1.81 -1.03 -12.26
C ARG A 25 -0.31 -1.12 -11.97
N ILE A 26 0.14 -0.59 -10.84
CA ILE A 26 1.55 -0.67 -10.41
C ILE A 26 1.95 -2.12 -10.13
N ILE A 27 1.14 -2.86 -9.36
CA ILE A 27 1.39 -4.28 -9.07
C ILE A 27 1.53 -5.07 -10.36
N LYS A 28 0.58 -4.89 -11.29
CA LYS A 28 0.58 -5.61 -12.56
C LYS A 28 1.87 -5.41 -13.36
N HIS A 29 2.35 -4.17 -13.42
CA HIS A 29 3.60 -3.86 -14.13
C HIS A 29 4.81 -4.48 -13.44
N LEU A 30 4.96 -4.30 -12.13
CA LEU A 30 6.13 -4.81 -11.39
C LEU A 30 6.15 -6.35 -11.33
N ALA A 31 4.98 -6.99 -11.29
CA ALA A 31 4.84 -8.44 -11.26
C ALA A 31 5.34 -9.12 -12.55
N GLU A 32 5.57 -8.37 -13.64
CA GLU A 32 6.16 -8.90 -14.86
C GLU A 32 7.66 -9.25 -14.68
N SER A 33 8.35 -8.65 -13.70
CA SER A 33 9.79 -8.78 -13.52
C SER A 33 10.23 -9.19 -12.11
N THR A 34 9.38 -9.04 -11.09
CA THR A 34 9.69 -9.42 -9.71
C THR A 34 8.45 -9.81 -8.92
N ASP A 35 8.63 -10.56 -7.84
CA ASP A 35 7.61 -10.71 -6.81
C ASP A 35 7.25 -9.35 -6.19
N VAL A 36 5.95 -9.13 -6.01
CA VAL A 36 5.39 -7.90 -5.43
C VAL A 36 4.51 -8.25 -4.25
N TYR A 37 4.72 -7.57 -3.14
CA TYR A 37 3.87 -7.70 -1.96
C TYR A 37 2.90 -6.53 -1.93
N ALA A 38 1.64 -6.77 -1.55
CA ALA A 38 0.64 -5.72 -1.47
C ALA A 38 -0.04 -5.69 -0.10
N VAL A 39 -0.42 -4.49 0.35
CA VAL A 39 -1.13 -4.28 1.60
C VAL A 39 -2.29 -3.31 1.37
N LYS A 40 -3.49 -3.73 1.74
CA LYS A 40 -4.67 -2.86 1.80
C LYS A 40 -4.99 -2.54 3.25
N ILE A 41 -4.73 -1.31 3.67
CA ILE A 41 -5.12 -0.82 5.00
C ILE A 41 -6.49 -0.14 4.90
N SER A 42 -7.39 -0.53 5.80
CA SER A 42 -8.72 0.07 5.96
C SER A 42 -8.93 0.54 7.40
N SER A 43 -9.38 1.80 7.55
CA SER A 43 -9.93 2.30 8.81
C SER A 43 -11.41 1.95 8.99
N HIS A 44 -12.05 1.39 7.95
CA HIS A 44 -13.43 0.91 7.99
C HIS A 44 -13.41 -0.60 8.25
N PHE A 45 -14.07 -0.98 9.33
CA PHE A 45 -14.03 -2.34 9.80
C PHE A 45 -15.17 -3.12 9.14
N HIS A 46 -14.84 -4.26 8.57
CA HIS A 46 -15.77 -5.16 7.91
C HIS A 46 -15.69 -6.52 8.57
N SER A 47 -16.83 -7.21 8.63
CA SER A 47 -16.83 -8.62 8.99
C SER A 47 -15.88 -9.37 8.07
N LEU A 48 -15.00 -10.16 8.68
CA LEU A 48 -14.11 -11.04 7.94
C LEU A 48 -14.91 -12.24 7.45
N ASP A 49 -14.47 -12.81 6.33
CA ASP A 49 -15.05 -14.05 5.85
C ASP A 49 -14.67 -15.16 6.84
N ASN A 50 -15.53 -16.17 7.01
CA ASN A 50 -15.24 -17.27 7.94
C ASN A 50 -13.96 -18.05 7.56
N GLU A 51 -13.60 -18.01 6.28
CA GLU A 51 -12.40 -18.64 5.72
C GLU A 51 -11.19 -17.69 5.68
N ALA A 52 -11.31 -16.49 6.24
CA ALA A 52 -10.22 -15.52 6.25
C ALA A 52 -9.01 -16.08 7.01
N HIS A 53 -7.84 -16.06 6.38
CA HIS A 53 -6.59 -16.46 7.02
C HIS A 53 -6.05 -15.32 7.90
N ILE A 54 -6.57 -15.25 9.13
CA ILE A 54 -6.13 -14.27 10.13
C ILE A 54 -4.75 -14.67 10.66
N ILE A 55 -3.76 -13.79 10.50
CA ILE A 55 -2.39 -14.03 10.98
C ILE A 55 -2.07 -13.24 12.25
N THR A 56 -2.75 -12.10 12.46
CA THR A 56 -2.67 -11.32 13.69
C THR A 56 -4.05 -10.76 14.00
N CYS A 57 -4.52 -10.92 15.24
CA CYS A 57 -5.75 -10.30 15.73
C CYS A 57 -5.52 -9.73 17.13
N THR A 58 -5.84 -8.46 17.31
CA THR A 58 -5.76 -7.71 18.56
C THR A 58 -7.01 -6.85 18.71
N ASP A 59 -7.18 -6.20 19.86
CA ASP A 59 -8.26 -5.23 20.07
C ASP A 59 -8.14 -3.99 19.15
N ASP A 60 -6.91 -3.69 18.70
CA ASP A 60 -6.59 -2.46 17.98
C ASP A 60 -6.57 -2.64 16.46
N PHE A 61 -6.17 -3.82 15.99
CA PHE A 61 -6.03 -4.14 14.58
C PHE A 61 -6.07 -5.64 14.29
N THR A 62 -6.41 -5.95 13.03
CA THR A 62 -6.38 -7.31 12.48
C THR A 62 -5.61 -7.31 11.16
N ILE A 63 -4.74 -8.30 10.99
CA ILE A 63 -4.00 -8.57 9.76
C ILE A 63 -4.47 -9.92 9.22
N VAL A 64 -4.91 -9.91 7.97
CA VAL A 64 -5.41 -11.08 7.24
C VAL A 64 -4.51 -11.29 6.03
N LYS A 65 -4.02 -12.52 5.85
CA LYS A 65 -3.41 -12.94 4.59
C LYS A 65 -4.53 -13.17 3.59
N GLU A 66 -4.56 -12.38 2.52
CA GLU A 66 -5.59 -12.48 1.50
C GLU A 66 -5.28 -13.66 0.57
N THR A 67 -6.16 -14.66 0.58
CA THR A 67 -6.05 -15.86 -0.24
C THR A 67 -7.30 -16.10 -1.08
N LEU A 68 -8.33 -15.26 -0.93
CA LEU A 68 -9.64 -15.48 -1.53
C LEU A 68 -9.84 -14.60 -2.77
N ASP A 69 -10.42 -15.18 -3.81
CA ASP A 69 -10.90 -14.42 -4.97
C ASP A 69 -12.32 -13.88 -4.70
N THR A 70 -12.39 -12.64 -4.23
CA THR A 70 -13.63 -11.96 -3.83
C THR A 70 -13.75 -10.60 -4.52
N ARG A 71 -14.83 -9.86 -4.21
CA ARG A 71 -15.02 -8.49 -4.69
C ARG A 71 -14.26 -7.44 -3.88
N LYS A 72 -13.46 -7.84 -2.88
CA LYS A 72 -12.69 -6.92 -2.02
C LYS A 72 -11.52 -6.30 -2.78
N ASP A 73 -11.09 -5.12 -2.34
CA ASP A 73 -9.96 -4.42 -2.95
C ASP A 73 -8.63 -5.18 -2.81
N SER A 74 -8.39 -5.84 -1.68
CA SER A 74 -7.25 -6.75 -1.47
C SER A 74 -7.25 -7.89 -2.48
N SER A 75 -8.41 -8.50 -2.75
CA SER A 75 -8.52 -9.54 -3.78
C SER A 75 -8.24 -9.02 -5.20
N ARG A 76 -8.57 -7.76 -5.50
CA ARG A 76 -8.16 -7.12 -6.77
C ARG A 76 -6.65 -6.97 -6.90
N MET A 77 -5.94 -6.71 -5.79
CA MET A 77 -4.47 -6.68 -5.77
C MET A 77 -3.87 -8.06 -6.04
N LEU A 78 -4.46 -9.12 -5.48
CA LEU A 78 -4.05 -10.51 -5.76
C LEU A 78 -4.21 -10.83 -7.25
N ARG A 79 -5.38 -10.52 -7.83
CA ARG A 79 -5.63 -10.67 -9.28
C ARG A 79 -4.73 -9.81 -10.17
N ALA A 80 -4.18 -8.72 -9.64
CA ALA A 80 -3.22 -7.90 -10.37
C ALA A 80 -1.83 -8.55 -10.47
N GLY A 81 -1.57 -9.63 -9.75
CA GLY A 81 -0.31 -10.39 -9.81
C GLY A 81 0.60 -10.22 -8.59
N ALA A 82 0.11 -9.64 -7.49
CA ALA A 82 0.90 -9.63 -6.25
C ALA A 82 1.11 -11.05 -5.74
N SER A 83 2.35 -11.41 -5.44
CA SER A 83 2.73 -12.74 -4.92
C SER A 83 2.16 -12.98 -3.52
N GLU A 84 2.06 -11.91 -2.72
CA GLU A 84 1.49 -11.94 -1.37
C GLU A 84 0.67 -10.68 -1.10
N VAL A 85 -0.50 -10.84 -0.49
CA VAL A 85 -1.42 -9.73 -0.20
C VAL A 85 -1.89 -9.79 1.25
N PHE A 86 -1.84 -8.64 1.93
CA PHE A 86 -2.37 -8.48 3.28
C PHE A 86 -3.52 -7.48 3.31
N TYR A 87 -4.66 -7.89 3.88
CA TYR A 87 -5.74 -6.99 4.25
C TYR A 87 -5.62 -6.63 5.74
N VAL A 88 -5.65 -5.34 6.05
CA VAL A 88 -5.51 -4.83 7.40
C VAL A 88 -6.69 -3.96 7.78
N GLN A 89 -7.27 -4.25 8.94
CA GLN A 89 -8.24 -3.37 9.61
C GLN A 89 -7.53 -2.68 10.79
N CYS A 90 -7.39 -1.35 10.75
CA CYS A 90 -6.69 -0.60 11.78
C CYS A 90 -7.16 0.86 11.84
N LYS A 91 -7.39 1.39 13.04
CA LYS A 91 -7.66 2.82 13.24
C LYS A 91 -6.35 3.62 13.27
N ASN A 92 -6.44 4.92 12.94
CA ASN A 92 -5.27 5.80 12.83
C ASN A 92 -4.31 5.78 14.04
N PRO A 93 -4.77 5.81 15.31
CA PRO A 93 -3.86 5.85 16.46
C PRO A 93 -2.93 4.64 16.57
N HIS A 94 -3.36 3.49 16.03
CA HIS A 94 -2.63 2.22 16.15
C HIS A 94 -1.80 1.88 14.90
N LEU A 95 -1.79 2.77 13.88
CA LEU A 95 -1.02 2.54 12.64
C LEU A 95 0.47 2.25 12.89
N PRO A 96 1.19 2.94 13.81
CA PRO A 96 2.59 2.61 14.08
C PRO A 96 2.77 1.21 14.65
N LEU A 97 1.92 0.82 15.61
CA LEU A 97 1.97 -0.49 16.26
C LEU A 97 1.61 -1.61 15.28
N MET A 98 0.52 -1.42 14.53
CA MET A 98 0.09 -2.34 13.48
C MET A 98 1.21 -2.51 12.44
N PHE A 99 1.79 -1.40 11.96
CA PHE A 99 2.82 -1.49 10.93
C PHE A 99 4.08 -2.20 11.43
N ALA A 100 4.49 -1.98 12.69
CA ALA A 100 5.58 -2.74 13.30
C ALA A 100 5.29 -4.26 13.31
N SER A 101 4.07 -4.67 13.64
CA SER A 101 3.65 -6.08 13.55
C SER A 101 3.68 -6.60 12.11
N LEU A 102 3.16 -5.80 11.16
CA LEU A 102 3.09 -6.14 9.73
C LEU A 102 4.50 -6.34 9.12
N THR A 103 5.51 -5.59 9.56
CA THR A 103 6.87 -5.73 9.01
C THR A 103 7.50 -7.12 9.19
N ASN A 104 6.98 -7.95 10.10
CA ASN A 104 7.44 -9.35 10.24
C ASN A 104 7.06 -10.23 9.04
N TYR A 105 6.10 -9.78 8.22
CA TYR A 105 5.59 -10.50 7.06
C TYR A 105 5.97 -9.86 5.72
N LEU A 106 6.61 -8.68 5.75
CA LEU A 106 6.97 -7.94 4.55
C LEU A 106 8.46 -8.15 4.20
N PRO A 107 8.79 -8.39 2.93
CA PRO A 107 10.17 -8.45 2.48
C PRO A 107 10.82 -7.07 2.56
N LYS A 108 12.15 -7.06 2.68
CA LYS A 108 12.95 -5.83 2.65
C LYS A 108 13.56 -5.56 1.28
N ASP A 109 13.70 -6.61 0.47
CA ASP A 109 14.41 -6.66 -0.81
C ASP A 109 13.45 -6.70 -2.03
N LYS A 110 12.14 -6.77 -1.80
CA LYS A 110 11.10 -6.79 -2.84
C LYS A 110 10.18 -5.57 -2.75
N PRO A 111 9.59 -5.12 -3.88
CA PRO A 111 8.59 -4.06 -3.87
C PRO A 111 7.39 -4.39 -2.98
N VAL A 112 6.97 -3.41 -2.17
CA VAL A 112 5.77 -3.48 -1.34
C VAL A 112 4.86 -2.31 -1.67
N ILE A 113 3.64 -2.60 -2.15
CA ILE A 113 2.63 -1.61 -2.52
C ILE A 113 1.60 -1.50 -1.39
N ILE A 114 1.52 -0.35 -0.72
CA ILE A 114 0.60 -0.13 0.40
C ILE A 114 -0.46 0.89 0.03
N GLU A 115 -1.71 0.45 -0.06
CA GLU A 115 -2.85 1.37 -0.09
C GLU A 115 -3.25 1.75 1.34
N THR A 116 -3.18 3.05 1.66
CA THR A 116 -3.40 3.56 3.03
C THR A 116 -4.07 4.93 3.04
N GLY A 117 -4.69 5.25 4.17
CA GLY A 117 -5.28 6.57 4.44
C GLY A 117 -4.51 7.42 5.44
N GLY A 118 -3.32 7.01 5.90
CA GLY A 118 -2.60 7.77 6.93
C GLY A 118 -1.22 7.26 7.36
N LEU A 119 -0.77 6.09 6.89
CA LEU A 119 0.51 5.52 7.34
C LEU A 119 1.73 6.40 7.00
N TYR A 120 1.64 7.21 5.94
CA TYR A 120 2.69 8.13 5.52
C TYR A 120 3.16 9.09 6.63
N ASN A 121 2.30 9.44 7.59
CA ASN A 121 2.65 10.30 8.72
C ASN A 121 3.62 9.65 9.72
N PHE A 122 3.88 8.34 9.60
CA PHE A 122 4.65 7.56 10.57
C PHE A 122 5.92 6.92 10.01
N ILE A 123 6.01 6.75 8.68
CA ILE A 123 7.19 6.15 8.01
C ILE A 123 7.61 6.93 6.77
N ASN A 124 8.85 6.73 6.32
CA ASN A 124 9.34 7.33 5.07
C ASN A 124 9.45 6.26 3.96
N PRO A 125 8.45 6.15 3.07
CA PRO A 125 8.49 5.23 1.93
C PRO A 125 9.41 5.76 0.82
N HIS A 126 9.62 4.96 -0.23
CA HIS A 126 10.22 5.41 -1.49
C HIS A 126 9.46 6.61 -2.06
N ALA A 127 8.15 6.44 -2.24
CA ALA A 127 7.25 7.47 -2.74
C ALA A 127 5.84 7.28 -2.19
N LEU A 128 5.09 8.39 -2.15
CA LEU A 128 3.65 8.43 -1.94
C LEU A 128 2.97 8.96 -3.21
N TYR A 129 2.08 8.18 -3.78
CA TYR A 129 1.14 8.61 -4.81
C TYR A 129 -0.16 9.00 -4.13
N TYR A 130 -0.41 10.30 -4.02
CA TYR A 130 -1.59 10.85 -3.38
C TYR A 130 -2.61 11.29 -4.42
N ILE A 131 -3.74 10.59 -4.51
CA ILE A 131 -4.81 10.94 -5.44
C ILE A 131 -5.74 11.95 -4.78
N LYS A 132 -5.70 13.18 -5.29
CA LYS A 132 -6.51 14.30 -4.81
C LYS A 132 -7.89 14.27 -5.46
N GLY A 133 -8.88 13.74 -4.74
CA GLY A 133 -10.29 13.83 -5.12
C GLY A 133 -10.83 15.26 -5.02
N GLU A 134 -11.97 15.50 -5.67
CA GLU A 134 -12.63 16.82 -5.74
C GLU A 134 -13.14 17.31 -4.36
N ASP A 135 -13.54 16.38 -3.49
CA ASP A 135 -14.07 16.69 -2.16
C ASP A 135 -12.93 16.96 -1.16
N SER A 136 -12.60 18.25 -1.00
CA SER A 136 -11.58 18.73 -0.07
C SER A 136 -11.92 18.47 1.40
N SER A 137 -13.19 18.29 1.76
CA SER A 137 -13.60 18.01 3.15
C SER A 137 -13.10 16.67 3.67
N LYS A 138 -12.75 15.75 2.76
CA LYS A 138 -12.21 14.42 3.08
C LYS A 138 -10.68 14.39 3.15
N GLN A 139 -10.02 15.53 3.04
CA GLN A 139 -8.57 15.62 3.15
C GLN A 139 -8.13 15.36 4.59
N LYS A 140 -7.27 14.36 4.76
CA LYS A 140 -6.64 14.06 6.04
C LYS A 140 -5.34 14.85 6.17
N PRO A 141 -4.94 15.25 7.39
CA PRO A 141 -3.62 15.84 7.62
C PRO A 141 -2.53 14.89 7.12
N MET A 142 -1.61 15.44 6.35
CA MET A 142 -0.47 14.74 5.80
C MET A 142 0.76 15.58 6.07
N ARG A 143 1.82 14.96 6.59
CA ARG A 143 3.11 15.65 6.77
C ARG A 143 3.67 16.08 5.42
N ASP A 144 4.51 17.10 5.44
CA ASP A 144 5.31 17.47 4.26
C ASP A 144 6.36 16.40 3.94
N GLY A 145 6.75 16.34 2.66
CA GLY A 145 7.83 15.49 2.18
C GLY A 145 8.11 15.73 0.70
N ASN A 146 9.34 15.43 0.28
CA ASN A 146 9.80 15.61 -1.10
C ASN A 146 9.52 14.40 -2.01
N ASN A 147 8.96 13.32 -1.46
CA ASN A 147 8.64 12.08 -2.15
C ASN A 147 7.12 11.89 -2.34
N ILE A 148 6.38 13.00 -2.49
CA ILE A 148 4.94 13.00 -2.70
C ILE A 148 4.65 13.36 -4.15
N ILE A 149 3.94 12.48 -4.85
CA ILE A 149 3.44 12.67 -6.20
C ILE A 149 1.94 12.84 -6.08
N VAL A 150 1.44 14.04 -6.38
CA VAL A 150 0.00 14.34 -6.33
C VAL A 150 -0.59 14.12 -7.71
N LEU A 151 -1.69 13.36 -7.77
CA LEU A 151 -2.43 13.06 -8.99
C LEU A 151 -3.90 13.42 -8.79
N SER A 152 -4.57 13.89 -9.83
CA SER A 152 -6.03 13.86 -9.94
C SER A 152 -6.51 12.44 -10.26
N PRO A 153 -7.83 12.15 -10.14
CA PRO A 153 -8.39 10.87 -10.56
C PRO A 153 -8.11 10.54 -12.03
N ASP A 154 -8.17 11.53 -12.92
CA ASP A 154 -7.90 11.36 -14.35
C ASP A 154 -6.42 11.06 -14.62
N GLU A 155 -5.51 11.76 -13.95
CA GLU A 155 -4.08 11.45 -14.03
C GLU A 155 -3.77 10.05 -13.50
N ALA A 156 -4.43 9.61 -12.41
CA ALA A 156 -4.26 8.26 -11.90
C ALA A 156 -4.76 7.16 -12.87
N LEU A 157 -5.76 7.47 -13.70
CA LEU A 157 -6.28 6.57 -14.74
C LEU A 157 -5.26 6.32 -15.86
N VAL A 158 -4.53 7.37 -16.27
CA VAL A 158 -3.56 7.30 -17.38
C VAL A 158 -2.10 7.31 -16.94
N PHE A 159 -1.84 7.32 -15.63
CA PHE A 159 -0.49 7.41 -15.06
C PHE A 159 0.47 6.39 -15.69
N ASN A 160 1.65 6.83 -16.12
CA ASN A 160 2.66 5.94 -16.70
C ASN A 160 3.38 5.15 -15.60
N VAL A 161 3.00 3.88 -15.44
CA VAL A 161 3.58 2.98 -14.43
C VAL A 161 5.02 2.57 -14.71
N GLU A 162 5.54 2.75 -15.94
CA GLU A 162 6.95 2.45 -16.27
C GLU A 162 7.93 3.38 -15.53
N SER A 163 7.45 4.52 -15.05
CA SER A 163 8.24 5.44 -14.23
C SER A 163 8.37 5.01 -12.77
N VAL A 164 7.62 3.98 -12.36
CA VAL A 164 7.56 3.49 -10.98
C VAL A 164 8.71 2.53 -10.74
N PHE A 165 9.54 2.83 -9.74
CA PHE A 165 10.75 2.07 -9.45
C PHE A 165 11.60 1.84 -10.72
N SER A 166 12.18 2.90 -11.29
CA SER A 166 13.17 2.76 -12.38
C SER A 166 14.24 1.71 -12.03
N ASP A 167 14.81 1.01 -13.01
CA ASP A 167 15.72 -0.13 -12.80
C ASP A 167 16.82 0.11 -11.74
N GLU A 168 17.39 1.32 -11.68
CA GLU A 168 18.38 1.70 -10.66
C GLU A 168 17.85 1.68 -9.22
N SER A 169 16.57 1.95 -9.01
CA SER A 169 15.95 1.97 -7.68
C SER A 169 15.65 0.56 -7.16
N LEU A 170 15.31 -0.39 -8.03
CA LEU A 170 15.20 -1.81 -7.69
C LEU A 170 16.57 -2.41 -7.34
N LEU A 171 17.62 -2.04 -8.08
CA LEU A 171 19.00 -2.42 -7.76
C LEU A 171 19.45 -1.86 -6.40
N LYS A 172 19.11 -0.61 -6.07
CA LYS A 172 19.40 -0.01 -4.76
C LYS A 172 18.67 -0.66 -3.59
N ILE A 173 17.47 -1.23 -3.82
CA ILE A 173 16.77 -2.03 -2.80
C ILE A 173 17.57 -3.28 -2.46
N GLN A 174 18.18 -3.93 -3.46
CA GLN A 174 19.01 -5.12 -3.27
C GLN A 174 20.35 -4.81 -2.58
N ASP A 175 20.92 -3.62 -2.80
CA ASP A 175 22.19 -3.20 -2.17
C ASP A 175 22.05 -2.69 -0.73
N TYR A 176 20.84 -2.31 -0.28
CA TYR A 176 20.60 -1.81 1.08
C TYR A 176 20.90 -2.85 2.18
N GLU A 177 21.03 -4.13 1.84
CA GLU A 177 21.40 -5.21 2.78
C GLU A 177 22.91 -5.33 3.05
N ARG A 178 23.77 -4.55 2.37
CA ARG A 178 25.23 -4.64 2.52
C ARG A 178 25.85 -3.67 3.53
N VAL A 179 25.05 -3.00 4.36
CA VAL A 179 25.52 -2.01 5.36
C VAL A 179 25.05 -2.36 6.77
#